data_AF-A0A6I1ZAG5-F1
#
_entry.id   AF-A0A6I1ZAG5-F1
#
_cell.length_a   1.000
_cell.length_b   1.000
_cell.length_c   1.000
_cell.angle_alpha   90.00
_cell.angle_beta   90.00
_cell.angle_gamma   90.00
#
_symmetry.space_group_name_H-M   'P 1'
#
loop_
_entity.id
_entity.type
_entity.pdbx_description
1 polymer ?
#
loop_
_entity_poly.entity_id
_entity_poly.type
_entity_poly.pdbx_seq_one_letter_code
_entity_poly.pdbx_strand_id
1 'polypeptide(L)'
;MTISSARGLIRNLADFIAELKRRRVFRGKTMETKTAIDRRAFIKTTAAGAAGLALLGKVGGQAPDARPLKWLPREQFVYRTLGKTGIRLPVVSMGVEHADNPALIRAAMDAGVVYFDTAYTYQQGKNEELLGQLARERPGDAVIISTKVLGGKKTSYENFLWRFNRSLQRLGMEYVDILYLHGAMSRDHALREPILRALRKLKEEGKARFVGVSAHTRVPDVIHAAVDSQFYDVVMAAYTFKQRDHKKVEEAINRAGEAGLGVITMKVFSGVFLNRENTEMVDSKAALKWVLRNPNVHSVMVGMYTFDQLAMNLSVMEDLTLTEEEKGRLEEQGAEVGLYCQGCEQCLPQCPPGLPIPDLMRAYMYVYGYHQLRSAYDLVTSLKLPDAVCRDCESCPVACAHGFNVAERIKDVLRLREVPLDFIA
;
A
#
# COMPACT_ATOMS: atom_id res chain seq x y z
N MET A 1 -33.76 14.54 -16.66
CA MET A 1 -32.75 15.59 -16.40
C MET A 1 -31.65 15.47 -17.44
N THR A 2 -31.33 16.58 -18.10
CA THR A 2 -30.62 16.70 -19.38
C THR A 2 -29.10 16.56 -19.28
N ILE A 3 -28.51 16.04 -20.36
CA ILE A 3 -27.10 15.68 -20.66
C ILE A 3 -26.08 16.86 -20.60
N SER A 4 -26.38 17.94 -19.86
CA SER A 4 -25.56 19.16 -19.87
C SER A 4 -24.47 19.22 -18.78
N SER A 5 -24.57 18.45 -17.68
CA SER A 5 -23.62 18.57 -16.55
C SER A 5 -22.33 17.74 -16.69
N ALA A 6 -22.24 16.78 -17.61
CA ALA A 6 -21.04 15.95 -17.79
C ALA A 6 -19.91 16.63 -18.60
N ARG A 7 -20.20 17.73 -19.31
CA ARG A 7 -19.21 18.43 -20.16
C ARG A 7 -18.26 19.37 -19.41
N GLY A 8 -18.56 19.72 -18.16
CA GLY A 8 -17.70 20.59 -17.34
C GLY A 8 -16.48 19.88 -16.76
N LEU A 9 -16.63 18.63 -16.32
CA LEU A 9 -15.54 17.85 -15.71
C LEU A 9 -14.51 17.36 -16.75
N ILE A 10 -14.95 17.07 -17.98
CA ILE A 10 -14.11 16.52 -19.05
C ILE A 10 -13.12 17.56 -19.61
N ARG A 11 -13.45 18.86 -19.58
CA ARG A 11 -12.53 19.93 -20.04
C ARG A 11 -11.24 19.99 -19.22
N ASN A 12 -11.33 19.80 -17.89
CA ASN A 12 -10.15 19.86 -17.02
C ASN A 12 -9.16 18.73 -17.25
N LEU A 13 -9.62 17.52 -17.57
CA LEU A 13 -8.72 16.39 -17.80
C LEU A 13 -7.99 16.51 -19.15
N ALA A 14 -8.71 16.92 -20.21
CA ALA A 14 -8.11 17.13 -21.52
C ALA A 14 -7.09 18.29 -21.49
N ASP A 15 -7.41 19.37 -20.78
CA ASP A 15 -6.50 20.52 -20.61
C ASP A 15 -5.31 20.17 -19.72
N PHE A 16 -5.50 19.36 -18.67
CA PHE A 16 -4.41 18.83 -17.84
C PHE A 16 -3.47 17.90 -18.62
N ILE A 17 -4.01 16.97 -19.41
CA ILE A 17 -3.23 16.10 -20.30
C ILE A 17 -2.52 16.92 -21.39
N ALA A 18 -3.17 17.97 -21.92
CA ALA A 18 -2.57 18.88 -22.89
C ALA A 18 -1.46 19.76 -22.28
N GLU A 19 -1.60 20.19 -21.02
CA GLU A 19 -0.59 20.91 -20.24
C GLU A 19 0.63 20.02 -19.97
N LEU A 20 0.42 18.74 -19.60
CA LEU A 20 1.49 17.74 -19.46
C LEU A 20 2.23 17.49 -20.77
N LYS A 21 1.52 17.45 -21.91
CA LYS A 21 2.11 17.32 -23.25
C LYS A 21 2.89 18.57 -23.69
N ARG A 22 2.46 19.78 -23.28
CA ARG A 22 3.11 21.06 -23.62
C ARG A 22 4.44 21.25 -22.88
N ARG A 23 4.60 20.70 -21.68
CA ARG A 23 5.83 20.80 -20.86
C ARG A 23 6.92 19.77 -21.28
N ARG A 24 7.34 19.75 -22.55
CA ARG A 24 8.56 19.04 -23.08
C ARG A 24 8.84 17.59 -22.57
N VAL A 25 7.83 16.75 -22.28
CA VAL A 25 8.06 15.34 -21.85
C VAL A 25 8.22 14.34 -23.01
N PHE A 26 7.99 14.71 -24.27
CA PHE A 26 8.14 13.79 -25.41
C PHE A 26 9.16 14.29 -26.45
N ARG A 27 10.41 13.87 -26.29
CA ARG A 27 11.34 13.66 -27.41
C ARG A 27 12.27 12.51 -27.05
N GLY A 28 11.89 11.29 -27.45
CA GLY A 28 12.80 10.16 -27.45
C GLY A 28 13.96 10.47 -28.39
N LYS A 29 15.18 10.48 -27.86
CA LYS A 29 16.39 10.35 -28.67
C LYS A 29 16.72 8.87 -28.79
N THR A 30 16.74 8.39 -30.03
CA THR A 30 17.35 7.12 -30.41
C THR A 30 18.79 7.06 -29.90
N MET A 31 19.13 6.07 -29.07
CA MET A 31 20.51 5.78 -28.71
C MET A 31 21.15 4.90 -29.80
N GLU A 32 22.18 5.44 -30.44
CA GLU A 32 23.17 4.65 -31.16
C GLU A 32 24.02 3.86 -30.17
N THR A 33 24.26 2.59 -30.49
CA THR A 33 25.11 1.68 -29.75
C THR A 33 26.59 2.03 -29.94
N LYS A 34 27.33 2.19 -28.83
CA LYS A 34 28.80 2.10 -28.83
C LYS A 34 29.27 1.07 -27.81
N THR A 35 30.31 0.37 -28.22
CA THR A 35 30.78 -0.95 -27.82
C THR A 35 31.69 -0.97 -26.59
N ALA A 36 31.65 -2.13 -25.91
CA ALA A 36 32.67 -2.85 -25.13
C ALA A 36 33.74 -2.08 -24.31
N ILE A 37 33.73 -2.32 -22.99
CA ILE A 37 34.80 -1.92 -22.06
C ILE A 37 35.98 -2.91 -22.17
N ASP A 38 37.18 -2.36 -22.35
CA ASP A 38 38.47 -3.06 -22.49
C ASP A 38 38.94 -3.70 -21.16
N ARG A 39 39.32 -5.00 -21.25
CA ARG A 39 39.84 -5.84 -20.16
C ARG A 39 41.10 -5.28 -19.49
N ARG A 40 41.84 -4.36 -20.11
CA ARG A 40 43.05 -3.74 -19.53
C ARG A 40 42.78 -2.60 -18.53
N ALA A 41 41.59 -2.02 -18.52
CA ALA A 41 41.23 -0.96 -17.56
C ALA A 41 40.90 -1.50 -16.16
N PHE A 42 40.47 -2.77 -16.06
CA PHE A 42 40.06 -3.40 -14.80
C PHE A 42 41.24 -3.80 -13.90
N ILE A 43 42.40 -4.14 -14.48
CA ILE A 43 43.57 -4.62 -13.71
C ILE A 43 44.36 -3.46 -13.07
N LYS A 44 44.24 -2.22 -13.57
CA LYS A 44 44.92 -1.06 -12.97
C LYS A 44 44.25 -0.54 -11.69
N THR A 45 42.98 -0.82 -11.47
CA THR A 45 42.23 -0.31 -10.30
C THR A 45 42.44 -1.17 -9.04
N THR A 46 42.91 -2.41 -9.19
CA THR A 46 43.08 -3.36 -8.08
C THR A 46 44.35 -3.15 -7.26
N ALA A 47 45.35 -2.40 -7.77
CA ALA A 47 46.61 -2.16 -7.08
C ALA A 47 46.60 -1.00 -6.07
N ALA A 48 45.51 -0.20 -6.01
CA ALA A 48 45.35 0.87 -5.02
C ALA A 48 44.66 0.38 -3.71
N GLY A 49 44.33 -0.91 -3.61
CA GLY A 49 43.56 -1.48 -2.49
C GLY A 49 44.37 -1.86 -1.25
N ALA A 50 45.70 -1.77 -1.26
CA ALA A 50 46.55 -2.29 -0.16
C ALA A 50 47.04 -1.23 0.85
N ALA A 51 46.81 0.07 0.61
CA ALA A 51 47.32 1.14 1.48
C ALA A 51 46.25 1.79 2.40
N GLY A 52 44.97 1.42 2.27
CA GLY A 52 43.87 2.03 3.04
C GLY A 52 43.61 1.42 4.43
N LEU A 53 44.33 0.35 4.80
CA LEU A 53 44.06 -0.44 6.01
C LEU A 53 44.59 0.17 7.33
N ALA A 54 45.20 1.35 7.29
CA ALA A 54 45.81 2.00 8.47
C ALA A 54 45.03 3.22 9.02
N LEU A 55 43.81 3.51 8.53
CA LEU A 55 42.99 4.62 9.01
C LEU A 55 41.67 4.18 9.67
N LEU A 56 41.69 3.06 10.40
CA LEU A 56 40.57 2.66 11.28
C LEU A 56 40.56 3.52 12.57
N GLY A 57 40.33 4.83 12.39
CA GLY A 57 40.01 5.76 13.46
C GLY A 57 38.50 6.03 13.47
N LYS A 58 37.82 5.56 14.54
CA LYS A 58 36.48 5.95 15.00
C LYS A 58 35.49 6.46 13.92
N VAL A 59 34.79 5.55 13.26
CA VAL A 59 33.54 5.87 12.56
C VAL A 59 32.39 5.75 13.55
N GLY A 60 32.07 6.84 14.23
CA GLY A 60 30.72 7.03 14.77
C GLY A 60 29.78 7.20 13.58
N GLY A 61 28.91 6.24 13.34
CA GLY A 61 27.92 6.31 12.27
C GLY A 61 26.96 7.47 12.52
N GLN A 62 27.18 8.60 11.85
CA GLN A 62 26.13 9.59 11.64
C GLN A 62 25.07 8.96 10.74
N ALA A 63 23.80 9.12 11.11
CA ALA A 63 22.69 8.84 10.22
C ALA A 63 22.93 9.56 8.88
N PRO A 64 22.60 8.94 7.73
CA PRO A 64 22.82 9.55 6.43
C PRO A 64 22.20 10.95 6.39
N ASP A 65 23.02 11.92 6.00
CA ASP A 65 22.67 13.34 5.92
C ASP A 65 21.37 13.49 5.11
N ALA A 66 20.36 14.09 5.73
CA ALA A 66 19.04 14.29 5.14
C ALA A 66 19.17 15.33 4.02
N ARG A 67 19.64 14.90 2.84
CA ARG A 67 19.76 15.77 1.68
C ARG A 67 18.40 16.43 1.43
N PRO A 68 18.33 17.77 1.30
CA PRO A 68 17.09 18.46 1.06
C PRO A 68 16.51 17.97 -0.27
N LEU A 69 15.37 17.28 -0.19
CA LEU A 69 14.62 16.83 -1.35
C LEU A 69 14.20 18.06 -2.16
N LYS A 70 14.38 18.04 -3.49
CA LYS A 70 13.85 19.09 -4.36
C LYS A 70 12.33 18.95 -4.42
N TRP A 71 11.66 19.69 -3.55
CA TRP A 71 10.20 19.74 -3.46
C TRP A 71 9.68 20.62 -4.58
N LEU A 72 8.85 20.07 -5.47
CA LEU A 72 8.02 20.83 -6.41
C LEU A 72 6.59 20.81 -5.89
N PRO A 73 6.24 21.64 -4.90
CA PRO A 73 4.86 21.76 -4.49
C PRO A 73 4.02 22.24 -5.64
N ARG A 74 2.88 21.59 -5.86
CA ARG A 74 1.73 22.35 -6.31
C ARG A 74 1.22 23.10 -5.09
N GLU A 75 1.27 24.43 -5.13
CA GLU A 75 0.79 25.31 -4.03
C GLU A 75 -0.64 24.98 -3.58
N GLN A 76 -1.41 24.31 -4.43
CA GLN A 76 -2.82 23.97 -4.24
C GLN A 76 -3.07 22.68 -3.44
N PHE A 77 -2.06 21.81 -3.25
CA PHE A 77 -2.28 20.56 -2.52
C PHE A 77 -2.21 20.75 -1.00
N VAL A 78 -3.10 20.05 -0.29
CA VAL A 78 -3.01 19.93 1.17
C VAL A 78 -1.87 18.99 1.55
N TYR A 79 -0.96 19.47 2.40
CA TYR A 79 0.15 18.71 2.96
C TYR A 79 0.03 18.60 4.49
N ARG A 80 0.46 17.46 5.04
CA ARG A 80 0.57 17.22 6.49
C ARG A 80 1.97 16.69 6.83
N THR A 81 2.48 17.02 8.01
CA THR A 81 3.72 16.43 8.53
C THR A 81 3.40 15.08 9.16
N LEU A 82 4.07 14.01 8.73
CA LEU A 82 3.81 12.64 9.17
C LEU A 82 4.29 12.43 10.61
N GLY A 83 3.41 12.65 11.59
CA GLY A 83 3.73 12.57 13.01
C GLY A 83 5.03 13.32 13.37
N LYS A 84 5.87 12.69 14.19
CA LYS A 84 7.19 13.23 14.58
C LYS A 84 8.33 13.00 13.58
N THR A 85 8.06 12.43 12.40
CA THR A 85 9.11 12.08 11.42
C THR A 85 9.73 13.29 10.72
N GLY A 86 9.01 14.42 10.71
CA GLY A 86 9.39 15.59 9.91
C GLY A 86 9.16 15.44 8.40
N ILE A 87 8.72 14.27 7.92
CA ILE A 87 8.35 14.08 6.52
C ILE A 87 7.07 14.84 6.23
N ARG A 88 7.09 15.75 5.25
CA ARG A 88 5.90 16.46 4.77
C ARG A 88 5.31 15.74 3.56
N LEU A 89 4.09 15.23 3.69
CA LEU A 89 3.40 14.43 2.67
C LEU A 89 2.16 15.14 2.14
N PRO A 90 1.83 14.97 0.84
CA PRO A 90 0.49 15.25 0.37
C PRO A 90 -0.50 14.31 1.07
N VAL A 91 -1.73 14.77 1.26
CA VAL A 91 -2.76 13.99 1.95
C VAL A 91 -3.22 12.76 1.16
N VAL A 92 -2.88 12.66 -0.13
CA VAL A 92 -3.06 11.45 -0.95
C VAL A 92 -1.71 10.99 -1.52
N SER A 93 -1.40 9.71 -1.31
CA SER A 93 -0.15 9.05 -1.74
C SER A 93 -0.46 7.76 -2.50
N MET A 94 0.52 7.23 -3.25
CA MET A 94 0.27 6.14 -4.21
C MET A 94 0.79 4.79 -3.72
N GLY A 95 -0.13 3.83 -3.54
CA GLY A 95 0.20 2.43 -3.37
C GLY A 95 0.43 1.78 -4.73
N VAL A 96 1.64 1.29 -4.99
CA VAL A 96 2.03 0.81 -6.32
C VAL A 96 1.77 -0.68 -6.55
N GLU A 97 1.19 -1.41 -5.57
CA GLU A 97 1.01 -2.87 -5.58
C GLU A 97 0.64 -3.47 -6.95
N HIS A 98 -0.30 -2.82 -7.66
CA HIS A 98 -0.75 -3.26 -9.00
C HIS A 98 -0.65 -2.16 -10.06
N ALA A 99 0.15 -1.12 -9.81
CA ALA A 99 0.53 -0.18 -10.86
C ALA A 99 1.62 -0.84 -11.72
N ASP A 100 1.22 -1.58 -12.74
CA ASP A 100 2.09 -2.23 -13.71
C ASP A 100 2.39 -1.33 -14.92
N ASN A 101 1.59 -0.29 -15.15
CA ASN A 101 1.80 0.73 -16.16
C ASN A 101 2.82 1.79 -15.69
N PRO A 102 4.06 1.79 -16.21
CA PRO A 102 5.10 2.73 -15.78
C PRO A 102 4.74 4.19 -16.11
N ALA A 103 3.96 4.42 -17.16
CA ALA A 103 3.53 5.76 -17.55
C ALA A 103 2.58 6.39 -16.52
N LEU A 104 1.78 5.58 -15.82
CA LEU A 104 0.89 6.06 -14.76
C LEU A 104 1.69 6.51 -13.53
N ILE A 105 2.69 5.73 -13.11
CA ILE A 105 3.57 6.08 -11.99
C ILE A 105 4.37 7.35 -12.32
N ARG A 106 4.91 7.46 -13.54
CA ARG A 106 5.56 8.71 -14.00
C ARG A 106 4.63 9.90 -13.94
N ALA A 107 3.39 9.75 -14.42
CA ALA A 107 2.41 10.82 -14.38
C ALA A 107 2.05 11.22 -12.94
N ALA A 108 1.99 10.27 -11.99
CA ALA A 108 1.80 10.58 -10.58
C ALA A 108 2.99 11.39 -10.02
N MET A 109 4.23 10.98 -10.31
CA MET A 109 5.44 11.75 -9.96
C MET A 109 5.41 13.16 -10.54
N ASP A 110 5.11 13.29 -11.84
CA ASP A 110 5.02 14.59 -12.54
C ASP A 110 3.87 15.46 -12.02
N ALA A 111 2.82 14.84 -11.47
CA ALA A 111 1.69 15.54 -10.86
C ALA A 111 1.97 16.03 -9.44
N GLY A 112 3.09 15.64 -8.82
CA GLY A 112 3.47 16.06 -7.46
C GLY A 112 3.19 15.02 -6.37
N VAL A 113 2.87 13.77 -6.74
CA VAL A 113 2.87 12.65 -5.79
C VAL A 113 4.31 12.30 -5.47
N VAL A 114 4.66 12.37 -4.18
CA VAL A 114 6.04 12.18 -3.71
C VAL A 114 6.22 10.88 -2.91
N TYR A 115 5.14 10.26 -2.44
CA TYR A 115 5.23 9.06 -1.59
C TYR A 115 4.60 7.84 -2.24
N PHE A 116 5.42 6.80 -2.38
CA PHE A 116 5.11 5.55 -3.06
C PHE A 116 5.34 4.35 -2.13
N ASP A 117 4.34 3.49 -2.04
CA ASP A 117 4.38 2.32 -1.15
C ASP A 117 4.30 1.01 -1.93
N THR A 118 5.28 0.13 -1.68
CA THR A 118 5.40 -1.21 -2.25
C THR A 118 5.56 -2.26 -1.12
N ALA A 119 5.86 -3.51 -1.45
CA ALA A 119 6.17 -4.56 -0.48
C ALA A 119 6.97 -5.70 -1.12
N TYR A 120 7.72 -6.43 -0.28
CA TYR A 120 8.53 -7.58 -0.67
C TYR A 120 7.78 -8.64 -1.48
N THR A 121 6.48 -8.82 -1.20
CA THR A 121 5.62 -9.84 -1.80
C THR A 121 4.90 -9.39 -3.06
N TYR A 122 4.85 -8.09 -3.36
CA TYR A 122 4.03 -7.57 -4.45
C TYR A 122 4.58 -7.99 -5.80
N GLN A 123 3.72 -8.60 -6.61
CA GLN A 123 4.04 -9.11 -7.95
C GLN A 123 5.34 -9.95 -7.97
N GLN A 124 5.56 -10.75 -6.93
CA GLN A 124 6.75 -11.60 -6.76
C GLN A 124 8.08 -10.82 -6.80
N GLY A 125 8.06 -9.52 -6.46
CA GLY A 125 9.21 -8.63 -6.44
C GLY A 125 9.32 -7.69 -7.65
N LYS A 126 8.60 -7.95 -8.75
CA LYS A 126 8.63 -7.10 -9.95
C LYS A 126 8.17 -5.68 -9.66
N ASN A 127 7.29 -5.50 -8.68
CA ASN A 127 6.80 -4.19 -8.28
C ASN A 127 7.90 -3.32 -7.64
N GLU A 128 8.77 -3.91 -6.82
CA GLU A 128 9.94 -3.23 -6.25
C GLU A 128 10.97 -2.88 -7.34
N GLU A 129 11.19 -3.78 -8.30
CA GLU A 129 12.09 -3.54 -9.44
C GLU A 129 11.62 -2.36 -10.29
N LEU A 130 10.33 -2.34 -10.65
CA LEU A 130 9.72 -1.26 -11.42
C LEU A 130 9.81 0.08 -10.68
N LEU A 131 9.39 0.15 -9.41
CA LEU A 131 9.43 1.40 -8.65
C LEU A 131 10.87 1.91 -8.49
N GLY A 132 11.81 1.01 -8.21
CA GLY A 132 13.23 1.34 -8.10
C GLY A 132 13.86 1.85 -9.39
N GLN A 133 13.46 1.30 -10.54
CA GLN A 133 13.84 1.82 -11.85
C GLN A 133 13.32 3.26 -12.03
N LEU A 134 12.03 3.49 -11.81
CA LEU A 134 11.40 4.79 -12.03
C LEU A 134 11.93 5.88 -11.09
N ALA A 135 12.21 5.54 -9.83
CA ALA A 135 12.79 6.48 -8.87
C ALA A 135 14.19 6.96 -9.28
N ARG A 136 15.03 6.07 -9.83
CA ARG A 136 16.39 6.41 -10.27
C ARG A 136 16.44 7.32 -11.50
N GLU A 137 15.37 7.35 -12.28
CA GLU A 137 15.23 8.26 -13.42
C GLU A 137 14.90 9.70 -13.00
N ARG A 138 14.67 9.94 -11.70
CA ARG A 138 14.33 11.23 -11.10
C ARG A 138 15.37 11.69 -10.08
N PRO A 139 16.66 11.77 -10.43
CA PRO A 139 17.70 12.14 -9.47
C PRO A 139 17.47 13.56 -8.95
N GLY A 140 17.38 13.69 -7.64
CA GLY A 140 17.19 14.96 -6.94
C GLY A 140 15.73 15.33 -6.63
N ASP A 141 14.75 14.66 -7.25
CA ASP A 141 13.33 14.87 -6.93
C ASP A 141 12.98 14.28 -5.55
N ALA A 142 11.95 14.83 -4.92
CA ALA A 142 11.38 14.28 -3.69
C ALA A 142 10.64 12.95 -3.98
N VAL A 143 11.32 11.81 -3.82
CA VAL A 143 10.73 10.47 -3.95
C VAL A 143 10.91 9.71 -2.65
N ILE A 144 9.82 9.64 -1.88
CA ILE A 144 9.72 8.92 -0.61
C ILE A 144 9.22 7.51 -0.93
N ILE A 145 9.95 6.49 -0.47
CA ILE A 145 9.60 5.10 -0.72
C ILE A 145 9.42 4.33 0.57
N SER A 146 8.34 3.55 0.64
CA SER A 146 8.20 2.50 1.64
C SER A 146 8.10 1.11 1.04
N THR A 147 8.65 0.14 1.77
CA THR A 147 8.42 -1.28 1.52
C THR A 147 8.07 -2.00 2.83
N LYS A 148 7.66 -3.26 2.73
CA LYS A 148 7.16 -4.05 3.85
C LYS A 148 7.63 -5.48 3.76
N VAL A 149 7.90 -6.08 4.92
CA VAL A 149 8.29 -7.49 5.04
C VAL A 149 7.33 -8.22 5.98
N LEU A 150 6.90 -9.41 5.59
CA LEU A 150 6.07 -10.28 6.42
C LEU A 150 6.87 -10.79 7.63
N GLY A 151 6.29 -10.64 8.83
CA GLY A 151 6.90 -11.03 10.11
C GLY A 151 6.16 -12.14 10.88
N GLY A 152 5.49 -13.06 10.18
CA GLY A 152 4.66 -14.11 10.79
C GLY A 152 5.43 -15.07 11.71
N LYS A 153 4.71 -15.94 12.46
CA LYS A 153 5.24 -16.77 13.57
C LYS A 153 6.59 -17.47 13.31
N LYS A 154 6.82 -17.97 12.09
CA LYS A 154 8.04 -18.70 11.69
C LYS A 154 9.16 -17.81 11.12
N THR A 155 8.93 -16.51 10.96
CA THR A 155 9.95 -15.59 10.43
C THR A 155 10.98 -15.30 11.52
N SER A 156 12.21 -15.79 11.36
CA SER A 156 13.33 -15.43 12.24
C SER A 156 13.83 -14.01 11.94
N TYR A 157 14.65 -13.50 12.85
CA TYR A 157 15.36 -12.23 12.67
C TYR A 157 16.20 -12.22 11.38
N GLU A 158 16.98 -13.28 11.14
CA GLU A 158 17.84 -13.43 9.97
C GLU A 158 17.02 -13.49 8.69
N ASN A 159 15.88 -14.21 8.71
CA ASN A 159 14.98 -14.27 7.57
C ASN A 159 14.36 -12.91 7.24
N PHE A 160 14.00 -12.12 8.27
CA PHE A 160 13.48 -10.77 8.07
C PHE A 160 14.53 -9.85 7.44
N LEU A 161 15.76 -9.84 7.98
CA LEU A 161 16.88 -9.07 7.42
C LEU A 161 17.18 -9.48 5.97
N TRP A 162 17.22 -10.79 5.69
CA TRP A 162 17.46 -11.30 4.35
C TRP A 162 16.39 -10.82 3.35
N ARG A 163 15.10 -10.89 3.72
CA ARG A 163 13.99 -10.41 2.88
C ARG A 163 14.11 -8.92 2.60
N PHE A 164 14.41 -8.11 3.61
CA PHE A 164 14.54 -6.67 3.41
C PHE A 164 15.77 -6.30 2.56
N ASN A 165 16.92 -6.98 2.74
CA ASN A 165 18.07 -6.77 1.87
C ASN A 165 17.76 -7.13 0.41
N ARG A 166 16.90 -8.13 0.15
CA ARG A 166 16.39 -8.41 -1.20
C ARG A 166 15.49 -7.30 -1.74
N SER A 167 14.64 -6.70 -0.91
CA SER A 167 13.88 -5.51 -1.29
C SER A 167 14.79 -4.36 -1.74
N LEU A 168 15.84 -4.05 -0.96
CA LEU A 168 16.82 -3.03 -1.33
C LEU A 168 17.54 -3.34 -2.66
N GLN A 169 17.91 -4.60 -2.89
CA GLN A 169 18.51 -5.04 -4.17
C GLN A 169 17.56 -4.82 -5.35
N ARG A 170 16.28 -5.17 -5.22
CA ARG A 170 15.27 -5.00 -6.27
C ARG A 170 15.00 -3.52 -6.55
N LEU A 171 14.80 -2.73 -5.49
CA LEU A 171 14.68 -1.28 -5.58
C LEU A 171 15.95 -0.63 -6.17
N GLY A 172 17.10 -1.28 -5.98
CA GLY A 172 18.40 -0.72 -6.36
C GLY A 172 18.74 0.51 -5.52
N MET A 173 18.44 0.44 -4.22
CA MET A 173 18.59 1.53 -3.26
C MET A 173 19.39 1.06 -2.04
N GLU A 174 20.07 2.00 -1.38
CA GLU A 174 20.82 1.73 -0.14
C GLU A 174 19.91 1.79 1.09
N TYR A 175 18.82 2.56 1.02
CA TYR A 175 17.84 2.71 2.07
C TYR A 175 16.42 2.91 1.51
N VAL A 176 15.41 2.77 2.37
CA VAL A 176 14.05 3.26 2.14
C VAL A 176 13.65 4.25 3.23
N ASP A 177 12.70 5.14 2.95
CA ASP A 177 12.23 6.10 3.93
C ASP A 177 11.46 5.43 5.07
N ILE A 178 10.59 4.47 4.75
CA ILE A 178 9.81 3.75 5.76
C ILE A 178 9.82 2.25 5.50
N LEU A 179 10.23 1.46 6.49
CA LEU A 179 10.13 0.00 6.47
C LEU A 179 9.01 -0.47 7.40
N TYR A 180 8.01 -1.17 6.85
CA TYR A 180 6.91 -1.72 7.64
C TYR A 180 7.08 -3.20 7.99
N LEU A 181 6.69 -3.58 9.22
CA LEU A 181 6.14 -4.92 9.48
C LEU A 181 4.81 -5.04 8.74
N HIS A 182 4.74 -5.97 7.78
CA HIS A 182 3.60 -6.13 6.90
C HIS A 182 2.45 -6.90 7.58
N GLY A 183 1.33 -6.22 7.80
CA GLY A 183 0.05 -6.85 8.14
C GLY A 183 0.04 -7.49 9.52
N ALA A 184 0.43 -6.75 10.55
CA ALA A 184 0.21 -7.16 11.93
C ALA A 184 -1.28 -7.43 12.17
N MET A 185 -1.57 -8.48 12.94
CA MET A 185 -2.92 -9.00 13.18
C MET A 185 -3.27 -9.00 14.67
N SER A 186 -2.38 -8.54 15.54
CA SER A 186 -2.59 -8.46 16.98
C SER A 186 -1.50 -7.61 17.61
N ARG A 187 -1.70 -7.23 18.87
CA ARG A 187 -0.67 -6.61 19.72
C ARG A 187 0.61 -7.44 19.75
N ASP A 188 0.51 -8.73 20.05
CA ASP A 188 1.68 -9.62 20.15
C ASP A 188 2.44 -9.76 18.84
N HIS A 189 1.72 -9.77 17.71
CA HIS A 189 2.37 -9.78 16.39
C HIS A 189 3.09 -8.46 16.12
N ALA A 190 2.49 -7.32 16.46
CA ALA A 190 3.11 -6.01 16.34
C ALA A 190 4.34 -5.86 17.26
N LEU A 191 4.37 -6.51 18.42
CA LEU A 191 5.46 -6.41 19.40
C LEU A 191 6.41 -7.61 19.38
N ARG A 192 6.45 -8.36 18.27
CA ARG A 192 7.20 -9.60 18.21
C ARG A 192 8.71 -9.36 18.19
N GLU A 193 9.41 -9.78 19.24
CA GLU A 193 10.80 -9.38 19.52
C GLU A 193 11.82 -9.65 18.39
N PRO A 194 11.85 -10.82 17.70
CA PRO A 194 12.76 -11.02 16.57
C PRO A 194 12.58 -10.01 15.44
N ILE A 195 11.36 -9.49 15.26
CA ILE A 195 11.03 -8.50 14.24
C ILE A 195 11.42 -7.10 14.72
N LEU A 196 11.10 -6.75 15.97
CA LEU A 196 11.52 -5.47 16.56
C LEU A 196 13.04 -5.32 16.54
N ARG A 197 13.78 -6.39 16.88
CA ARG A 197 15.25 -6.41 16.80
C ARG A 197 15.75 -6.18 15.36
N ALA A 198 15.10 -6.78 14.37
CA ALA A 198 15.47 -6.61 12.96
C ALA A 198 15.22 -5.18 12.49
N LEU A 199 14.05 -4.62 12.80
CA LEU A 199 13.69 -3.23 12.48
C LEU A 199 14.65 -2.23 13.15
N ARG A 200 14.98 -2.45 14.42
CA ARG A 200 15.96 -1.63 15.16
C ARG A 200 17.31 -1.62 14.46
N LYS A 201 17.86 -2.80 14.15
CA LYS A 201 19.13 -2.92 13.43
C LYS A 201 19.11 -2.20 12.08
N LEU A 202 18.04 -2.38 11.30
CA LEU A 202 17.95 -1.76 9.97
C LEU A 202 17.83 -0.24 10.03
N LYS A 203 17.21 0.30 11.10
CA LYS A 203 17.18 1.74 11.38
C LYS A 203 18.55 2.25 11.83
N GLU A 204 19.23 1.55 12.73
CA GLU A 204 20.60 1.87 13.18
C GLU A 204 21.63 1.81 12.04
N GLU A 205 21.48 0.89 11.09
CA GLU A 205 22.29 0.79 9.87
C GLU A 205 21.97 1.87 8.82
N GLY A 206 20.96 2.71 9.06
CA GLY A 206 20.52 3.73 8.11
C GLY A 206 19.82 3.18 6.85
N LYS A 207 19.52 1.87 6.81
CA LYS A 207 18.82 1.23 5.67
C LYS A 207 17.32 1.48 5.67
N ALA A 208 16.76 1.88 6.82
CA ALA A 208 15.40 2.41 6.92
C ALA A 208 15.46 3.71 7.74
N ARG A 209 14.98 4.83 7.20
CA ARG A 209 14.97 6.10 7.97
C ARG A 209 13.96 6.04 9.12
N PHE A 210 12.80 5.46 8.85
CA PHE A 210 11.73 5.23 9.81
C PHE A 210 11.24 3.78 9.74
N VAL A 211 10.68 3.31 10.85
CA VAL A 211 10.07 1.97 10.93
C VAL A 211 8.60 2.08 11.28
N GLY A 212 7.80 1.20 10.69
CA GLY A 212 6.36 1.19 10.90
C GLY A 212 5.75 -0.19 11.01
N VAL A 213 4.45 -0.21 11.26
CA VAL A 213 3.63 -1.42 11.22
C VAL A 213 2.38 -1.17 10.39
N SER A 214 1.97 -2.13 9.56
CA SER A 214 0.69 -2.05 8.85
C SER A 214 -0.33 -3.02 9.42
N ALA A 215 -1.62 -2.65 9.42
CA ALA A 215 -2.72 -3.46 9.96
C ALA A 215 -3.93 -3.44 9.05
N HIS A 216 -4.43 -4.63 8.68
CA HIS A 216 -5.67 -4.78 7.91
C HIS A 216 -6.88 -5.18 8.78
N THR A 217 -6.62 -5.82 9.92
CA THR A 217 -7.61 -6.35 10.84
C THR A 217 -7.17 -6.00 12.26
N ARG A 218 -8.11 -6.00 13.23
CA ARG A 218 -7.85 -5.65 14.64
C ARG A 218 -7.03 -4.36 14.76
N VAL A 219 -7.41 -3.38 13.93
CA VAL A 219 -6.66 -2.14 13.72
C VAL A 219 -6.45 -1.36 15.03
N PRO A 220 -7.46 -1.22 15.91
CA PRO A 220 -7.27 -0.54 17.19
C PRO A 220 -6.17 -1.19 18.04
N ASP A 221 -6.15 -2.52 18.14
CA ASP A 221 -5.16 -3.26 18.94
C ASP A 221 -3.73 -3.01 18.46
N VAL A 222 -3.52 -3.02 17.14
CA VAL A 222 -2.20 -2.78 16.54
C VAL A 222 -1.78 -1.31 16.70
N ILE A 223 -2.69 -0.36 16.51
CA ILE A 223 -2.40 1.06 16.74
C ILE A 223 -2.02 1.29 18.21
N HIS A 224 -2.77 0.74 19.15
CA HIS A 224 -2.46 0.87 20.57
C HIS A 224 -1.12 0.24 20.91
N ALA A 225 -0.79 -0.93 20.35
CA ALA A 225 0.53 -1.53 20.50
C ALA A 225 1.66 -0.62 19.98
N ALA A 226 1.45 0.01 18.83
CA ALA A 226 2.42 0.93 18.23
C ALA A 226 2.65 2.17 19.11
N VAL A 227 1.58 2.76 19.65
CA VAL A 227 1.65 3.90 20.58
C VAL A 227 2.33 3.51 21.89
N ASP A 228 1.88 2.43 22.54
CA ASP A 228 2.36 2.03 23.87
C ASP A 228 3.84 1.64 23.88
N SER A 229 4.31 1.01 22.81
CA SER A 229 5.71 0.58 22.70
C SER A 229 6.69 1.72 22.46
N GLN A 230 6.20 2.86 21.96
CA GLN A 230 7.00 4.01 21.52
C GLN A 230 8.11 3.63 20.49
N PHE A 231 8.03 2.43 19.90
CA PHE A 231 9.04 1.88 19.00
C PHE A 231 8.84 2.33 17.56
N TYR A 232 7.59 2.34 17.11
CA TYR A 232 7.23 2.66 15.74
C TYR A 232 7.17 4.17 15.53
N ASP A 233 7.56 4.59 14.32
CA ASP A 233 7.43 5.98 13.88
C ASP A 233 6.10 6.19 13.13
N VAL A 234 5.61 5.15 12.46
CA VAL A 234 4.46 5.21 11.55
C VAL A 234 3.58 3.97 11.63
N VAL A 235 2.26 4.15 11.60
CA VAL A 235 1.27 3.08 11.39
C VAL A 235 0.56 3.27 10.06
N MET A 236 0.40 2.17 9.31
CA MET A 236 -0.44 2.12 8.11
C MET A 236 -1.68 1.26 8.37
N ALA A 237 -2.85 1.86 8.52
CA ALA A 237 -4.04 1.18 9.01
C ALA A 237 -5.18 1.15 7.98
N ALA A 238 -5.91 0.03 7.90
CA ALA A 238 -7.17 0.00 7.17
C ALA A 238 -8.21 0.88 7.88
N TYR A 239 -8.73 1.90 7.20
CA TYR A 239 -9.77 2.79 7.72
C TYR A 239 -10.74 3.19 6.61
N THR A 240 -12.03 2.91 6.80
CA THR A 240 -13.06 3.18 5.79
C THR A 240 -14.45 3.26 6.40
N PHE A 241 -15.35 4.02 5.79
CA PHE A 241 -16.71 4.27 6.27
C PHE A 241 -17.57 3.00 6.40
N LYS A 242 -17.26 1.93 5.65
CA LYS A 242 -17.97 0.64 5.75
C LYS A 242 -17.52 -0.25 6.92
N GLN A 243 -16.46 0.14 7.66
CA GLN A 243 -16.08 -0.58 8.88
C GLN A 243 -17.16 -0.47 9.93
N ARG A 244 -17.60 -1.58 10.53
CA ARG A 244 -18.63 -1.53 11.59
C ARG A 244 -18.09 -0.88 12.86
N ASP A 245 -16.81 -1.07 13.11
CA ASP A 245 -16.05 -0.52 14.23
C ASP A 245 -15.26 0.74 13.84
N HIS A 246 -15.62 1.43 12.75
CA HIS A 246 -14.88 2.60 12.28
C HIS A 246 -14.68 3.67 13.36
N LYS A 247 -15.64 3.84 14.29
CA LYS A 247 -15.50 4.78 15.42
C LYS A 247 -14.35 4.39 16.37
N LYS A 248 -14.20 3.10 16.66
CA LYS A 248 -13.07 2.60 17.48
C LYS A 248 -11.74 2.76 16.76
N VAL A 249 -11.74 2.57 15.43
CA VAL A 249 -10.57 2.83 14.59
C VAL A 249 -10.22 4.32 14.62
N GLU A 250 -11.21 5.21 14.52
CA GLU A 250 -11.04 6.67 14.60
C GLU A 250 -10.48 7.13 15.95
N GLU A 251 -11.00 6.59 17.06
CA GLU A 251 -10.47 6.82 18.41
C GLU A 251 -9.00 6.39 18.52
N ALA A 252 -8.64 5.22 17.98
CA ALA A 252 -7.26 4.75 17.96
C ALA A 252 -6.36 5.64 17.10
N ILE A 253 -6.83 6.10 15.94
CA ILE A 253 -6.13 7.05 15.06
C ILE A 253 -5.88 8.38 15.79
N ASN A 254 -6.87 8.91 16.51
CA ASN A 254 -6.73 10.16 17.25
C ASN A 254 -5.67 10.03 18.34
N ARG A 255 -5.73 8.95 19.13
CA ARG A 255 -4.71 8.63 20.14
C ARG A 255 -3.31 8.53 19.53
N ALA A 256 -3.18 7.94 18.35
CA ALA A 256 -1.90 7.82 17.65
C ALA A 256 -1.35 9.18 17.21
N GLY A 257 -2.19 10.02 16.60
CA GLY A 257 -1.81 11.38 16.20
C GLY A 257 -1.39 12.24 17.39
N GLU A 258 -2.16 12.22 18.48
CA GLU A 258 -1.85 12.93 19.73
C GLU A 258 -0.53 12.47 20.36
N ALA A 259 -0.18 11.19 20.23
CA ALA A 259 1.10 10.64 20.67
C ALA A 259 2.28 10.94 19.71
N GLY A 260 2.04 11.65 18.60
CA GLY A 260 3.04 11.98 17.59
C GLY A 260 3.40 10.84 16.64
N LEU A 261 2.61 9.76 16.60
CA LEU A 261 2.80 8.67 15.65
C LEU A 261 2.31 9.11 14.26
N GLY A 262 3.11 8.83 13.22
CA GLY A 262 2.65 9.01 11.85
C GLY A 262 1.51 8.05 11.54
N VAL A 263 0.41 8.54 10.98
CA VAL A 263 -0.75 7.72 10.63
C VAL A 263 -1.01 7.85 9.13
N ILE A 264 -0.92 6.72 8.44
CA ILE A 264 -1.33 6.57 7.05
C ILE A 264 -2.49 5.60 7.01
N THR A 265 -3.51 5.89 6.21
CA THR A 265 -4.66 4.99 6.06
C THR A 265 -4.68 4.32 4.70
N MET A 266 -5.23 3.12 4.62
CA MET A 266 -5.39 2.36 3.38
C MET A 266 -6.78 1.72 3.30
N LYS A 267 -7.10 1.10 2.15
CA LYS A 267 -8.37 0.39 1.90
C LYS A 267 -9.62 1.30 1.96
N VAL A 268 -9.43 2.59 1.75
CA VAL A 268 -10.50 3.61 1.84
C VAL A 268 -11.68 3.35 0.92
N PHE A 269 -11.45 2.73 -0.24
CA PHE A 269 -12.47 2.39 -1.24
C PHE A 269 -13.24 1.09 -0.97
N SER A 270 -13.04 0.41 0.18
CA SER A 270 -13.87 -0.73 0.59
C SER A 270 -14.14 -1.81 -0.49
N GLY A 271 -13.09 -2.23 -1.21
CA GLY A 271 -13.25 -3.25 -2.25
C GLY A 271 -13.67 -2.72 -3.62
N VAL A 272 -13.67 -1.40 -3.81
CA VAL A 272 -13.94 -0.64 -5.05
C VAL A 272 -15.42 -0.69 -5.49
N PHE A 273 -16.02 -1.88 -5.51
CA PHE A 273 -17.41 -2.10 -5.91
C PHE A 273 -18.28 -2.57 -4.74
N LEU A 274 -19.58 -2.27 -4.83
CA LEU A 274 -20.60 -2.66 -3.86
C LEU A 274 -21.22 -4.01 -4.19
N ASN A 275 -21.22 -4.39 -5.47
CA ASN A 275 -21.75 -5.65 -5.98
C ASN A 275 -20.71 -6.40 -6.81
N ARG A 276 -20.98 -7.68 -7.12
CA ARG A 276 -20.04 -8.57 -7.84
C ARG A 276 -20.06 -8.33 -9.35
N GLU A 277 -21.13 -7.73 -9.86
CA GLU A 277 -21.35 -7.35 -11.26
C GLU A 277 -20.57 -6.09 -11.65
N ASN A 278 -20.00 -5.40 -10.65
CA ASN A 278 -19.21 -4.19 -10.78
C ASN A 278 -19.94 -3.04 -11.49
N THR A 279 -21.26 -2.99 -11.30
CA THR A 279 -22.12 -1.93 -11.82
C THR A 279 -22.26 -0.76 -10.84
N GLU A 280 -21.93 -0.98 -9.56
CA GLU A 280 -22.04 0.01 -8.49
C GLU A 280 -20.69 0.21 -7.81
N MET A 281 -20.09 1.37 -8.04
CA MET A 281 -18.80 1.76 -7.46
C MET A 281 -18.99 2.51 -6.15
N VAL A 282 -18.06 2.32 -5.22
CA VAL A 282 -17.91 3.19 -4.07
C VAL A 282 -17.60 4.62 -4.53
N ASP A 283 -18.28 5.62 -3.95
CA ASP A 283 -17.96 7.03 -4.19
C ASP A 283 -16.56 7.32 -3.63
N SER A 284 -15.56 7.18 -4.51
CA SER A 284 -14.16 7.19 -4.13
C SER A 284 -13.70 8.59 -3.70
N LYS A 285 -14.28 9.64 -4.31
CA LYS A 285 -14.02 11.03 -3.93
C LYS A 285 -14.54 11.30 -2.52
N ALA A 286 -15.80 10.93 -2.24
CA ALA A 286 -16.39 11.08 -0.93
C ALA A 286 -15.65 10.24 0.12
N ALA A 287 -15.29 8.98 -0.19
CA ALA A 287 -14.57 8.09 0.71
C ALA A 287 -13.20 8.66 1.13
N LEU A 288 -12.46 9.29 0.21
CA LEU A 288 -11.20 9.96 0.53
C LEU A 288 -11.41 11.15 1.46
N LYS A 289 -12.36 12.03 1.14
CA LYS A 289 -12.70 13.18 1.99
C LYS A 289 -13.16 12.75 3.37
N TRP A 290 -13.96 11.69 3.46
CA TRP A 290 -14.44 11.12 4.72
C TRP A 290 -13.30 10.67 5.63
N VAL A 291 -12.25 10.06 5.08
CA VAL A 291 -11.06 9.70 5.86
C VAL A 291 -10.23 10.93 6.22
N LEU A 292 -10.03 11.83 5.26
CA LEU A 292 -9.15 13.00 5.39
C LEU A 292 -9.71 14.13 6.25
N ARG A 293 -11.02 14.11 6.57
CA ARG A 293 -11.63 15.01 7.56
C ARG A 293 -10.99 14.88 8.94
N ASN A 294 -10.46 13.70 9.27
CA ASN A 294 -9.71 13.51 10.50
C ASN A 294 -8.30 14.10 10.32
N PRO A 295 -7.91 15.16 11.06
CA PRO A 295 -6.60 15.80 10.93
C PRO A 295 -5.44 14.88 11.36
N ASN A 296 -5.70 13.85 12.16
CA ASN A 296 -4.71 12.86 12.60
C ASN A 296 -4.37 11.82 11.51
N VAL A 297 -5.12 11.78 10.40
CA VAL A 297 -4.73 10.99 9.21
C VAL A 297 -3.78 11.82 8.36
N HIS A 298 -2.48 11.51 8.36
CA HIS A 298 -1.48 12.37 7.70
C HIS A 298 -1.43 12.17 6.18
N SER A 299 -1.71 10.96 5.70
CA SER A 299 -1.87 10.67 4.27
C SER A 299 -2.73 9.42 4.06
N VAL A 300 -3.33 9.30 2.89
CA VAL A 300 -4.04 8.09 2.46
C VAL A 300 -3.25 7.40 1.37
N MET A 301 -2.97 6.12 1.56
CA MET A 301 -2.33 5.26 0.56
C MET A 301 -3.39 4.64 -0.35
N VAL A 302 -3.44 5.10 -1.60
CA VAL A 302 -4.43 4.65 -2.60
C VAL A 302 -3.79 3.89 -3.75
N GLY A 303 -4.42 2.78 -4.15
CA GLY A 303 -4.13 2.15 -5.43
C GLY A 303 -4.74 2.97 -6.57
N MET A 304 -3.98 3.18 -7.63
CA MET A 304 -4.40 3.89 -8.84
C MET A 304 -3.94 3.10 -10.06
N TYR A 305 -4.86 2.82 -10.98
CA TYR A 305 -4.61 1.96 -12.14
C TYR A 305 -4.97 2.63 -13.48
N THR A 306 -5.67 3.76 -13.43
CA THR A 306 -6.00 4.58 -14.62
C THR A 306 -5.65 6.04 -14.40
N PHE A 307 -5.49 6.79 -15.49
CA PHE A 307 -5.25 8.23 -15.43
C PHE A 307 -6.46 9.00 -14.86
N ASP A 308 -7.68 8.48 -15.04
CA ASP A 308 -8.90 9.06 -14.46
C ASP A 308 -8.91 8.91 -12.94
N GLN A 309 -8.50 7.75 -12.43
CA GLN A 309 -8.35 7.53 -10.98
C GLN A 309 -7.27 8.44 -10.40
N LEU A 310 -6.15 8.61 -11.11
CA LEU A 310 -5.11 9.57 -10.72
C LEU A 310 -5.71 10.98 -10.63
N ALA A 311 -6.33 11.48 -11.70
CA ALA A 311 -6.91 12.82 -11.74
C ALA A 311 -7.96 13.05 -10.65
N MET A 312 -8.85 12.08 -10.42
CA MET A 312 -9.88 12.16 -9.38
C MET A 312 -9.25 12.27 -7.98
N ASN A 313 -8.30 11.40 -7.67
CA ASN A 313 -7.60 11.41 -6.38
C ASN A 313 -6.80 12.70 -6.15
N LEU A 314 -6.17 13.24 -7.21
CA LEU A 314 -5.49 14.54 -7.14
C LEU A 314 -6.48 15.67 -6.83
N SER A 315 -7.68 15.65 -7.42
CA SER A 315 -8.71 16.67 -7.18
C SER A 315 -9.17 16.75 -5.71
N VAL A 316 -9.08 15.65 -4.95
CA VAL A 316 -9.40 15.67 -3.51
C VAL A 316 -8.37 16.46 -2.73
N MET A 317 -7.11 16.51 -3.16
CA MET A 317 -6.06 17.26 -2.46
C MET A 317 -6.23 18.78 -2.54
N GLU A 318 -7.09 19.27 -3.44
CA GLU A 318 -7.41 20.69 -3.60
C GLU A 318 -8.57 21.13 -2.68
N ASP A 319 -9.52 20.22 -2.40
CA ASP A 319 -10.67 20.47 -1.54
C ASP A 319 -11.07 19.21 -0.74
N LEU A 320 -10.88 19.29 0.58
CA LEU A 320 -11.20 18.21 1.52
C LEU A 320 -12.63 18.29 2.06
N THR A 321 -13.43 19.27 1.64
CA THR A 321 -14.79 19.47 2.15
C THR A 321 -15.70 18.32 1.73
N LEU A 322 -16.17 17.53 2.71
CA LEU A 322 -17.17 16.50 2.50
C LEU A 322 -18.56 17.16 2.50
N THR A 323 -19.26 17.16 1.36
CA THR A 323 -20.60 17.78 1.26
C THR A 323 -21.67 16.89 1.90
N GLU A 324 -22.84 17.46 2.25
CA GLU A 324 -23.96 16.66 2.77
C GLU A 324 -24.47 15.65 1.73
N GLU A 325 -24.37 15.96 0.43
CA GLU A 325 -24.71 15.02 -0.65
C GLU A 325 -23.73 13.85 -0.72
N GLU A 326 -22.42 14.12 -0.63
CA GLU A 326 -21.37 13.10 -0.55
C GLU A 326 -21.55 12.23 0.71
N LYS A 327 -21.89 12.84 1.84
CA LYS A 327 -22.15 12.15 3.10
C LYS A 327 -23.38 11.26 3.02
N GLY A 328 -24.49 11.74 2.47
CA GLY A 328 -25.71 10.94 2.28
C GLY A 328 -25.44 9.70 1.43
N ARG A 329 -24.69 9.84 0.33
CA ARG A 329 -24.27 8.68 -0.49
C ARG A 329 -23.41 7.70 0.30
N LEU A 330 -22.46 8.16 1.11
CA LEU A 330 -21.64 7.25 1.93
C LEU A 330 -22.45 6.55 3.02
N GLU A 331 -23.49 7.18 3.56
CA GLU A 331 -24.39 6.55 4.54
C GLU A 331 -25.20 5.43 3.88
N GLU A 332 -25.76 5.68 2.69
CA GLU A 332 -26.45 4.67 1.87
C GLU A 332 -25.51 3.52 1.51
N GLN A 333 -24.37 3.82 0.89
CA GLN A 333 -23.35 2.82 0.55
C GLN A 333 -22.83 2.11 1.80
N GLY A 334 -22.83 2.75 2.97
CA GLY A 334 -22.42 2.18 4.25
C GLY A 334 -23.29 1.01 4.71
N ALA A 335 -24.59 1.08 4.40
CA ALA A 335 -25.58 0.07 4.78
C ALA A 335 -25.54 -1.19 3.90
N GLU A 336 -25.00 -1.10 2.69
CA GLU A 336 -24.96 -2.23 1.75
C GLU A 336 -23.91 -3.30 2.10
N VAL A 337 -24.17 -4.54 1.67
CA VAL A 337 -23.33 -5.70 1.99
C VAL A 337 -21.92 -5.60 1.37
N GLY A 338 -21.71 -5.04 0.17
CA GLY A 338 -20.36 -4.75 -0.34
C GLY A 338 -19.45 -5.98 -0.58
N LEU A 339 -18.22 -5.73 -1.02
CA LEU A 339 -17.22 -6.79 -1.28
C LEU A 339 -16.11 -6.91 -0.22
N TYR A 340 -15.97 -5.90 0.64
CA TYR A 340 -14.83 -5.79 1.55
C TYR A 340 -15.00 -6.55 2.87
N CYS A 341 -14.26 -7.66 3.01
CA CYS A 341 -14.14 -8.38 4.27
C CYS A 341 -13.19 -7.67 5.24
N GLN A 342 -13.67 -7.39 6.45
CA GLN A 342 -12.89 -6.76 7.53
C GLN A 342 -12.06 -7.75 8.34
N GLY A 343 -12.20 -9.06 8.08
CA GLY A 343 -11.45 -10.10 8.80
C GLY A 343 -11.71 -10.10 10.30
N CYS A 344 -12.95 -9.86 10.73
CA CYS A 344 -13.35 -9.81 12.14
C CYS A 344 -13.41 -11.20 12.83
N GLU A 345 -13.19 -12.29 12.08
CA GLU A 345 -13.11 -13.68 12.57
C GLU A 345 -14.38 -14.24 13.24
N GLN A 346 -15.47 -13.47 13.38
CA GLN A 346 -16.73 -13.92 13.99
C GLN A 346 -17.37 -15.13 13.29
N CYS A 347 -17.02 -15.35 12.02
CA CYS A 347 -17.48 -16.50 11.23
C CYS A 347 -16.77 -17.81 11.58
N LEU A 348 -15.54 -17.76 12.12
CA LEU A 348 -14.71 -18.94 12.37
C LEU A 348 -15.36 -19.94 13.34
N PRO A 349 -15.86 -19.55 14.53
CA PRO A 349 -16.46 -20.51 15.45
C PRO A 349 -17.79 -21.09 14.94
N GLN A 350 -18.41 -20.45 13.93
CA GLN A 350 -19.67 -20.89 13.36
C GLN A 350 -19.49 -21.99 12.30
N CYS A 351 -18.27 -22.20 11.79
CA CYS A 351 -18.00 -23.10 10.67
C CYS A 351 -17.54 -24.48 11.16
N PRO A 352 -18.35 -25.55 11.09
CA PRO A 352 -17.96 -26.88 11.58
C PRO A 352 -16.69 -27.45 10.92
N PRO A 353 -16.47 -27.28 9.60
CA PRO A 353 -15.22 -27.69 8.96
C PRO A 353 -13.99 -26.82 9.31
N GLY A 354 -14.16 -25.73 10.05
CA GLY A 354 -13.06 -24.86 10.47
C GLY A 354 -12.34 -24.16 9.31
N LEU A 355 -13.07 -23.75 8.26
CA LEU A 355 -12.47 -23.12 7.09
C LEU A 355 -11.86 -21.75 7.43
N PRO A 356 -10.77 -21.34 6.73
CA PRO A 356 -10.20 -19.99 6.86
C PRO A 356 -11.06 -18.97 6.09
N ILE A 357 -12.28 -18.74 6.58
CA ILE A 357 -13.28 -17.90 5.90
C ILE A 357 -12.74 -16.49 5.58
N PRO A 358 -12.01 -15.78 6.47
CA PRO A 358 -11.45 -14.47 6.14
C PRO A 358 -10.55 -14.48 4.89
N ASP A 359 -9.71 -15.49 4.72
CA ASP A 359 -8.84 -15.64 3.55
C ASP A 359 -9.65 -15.95 2.28
N LEU A 360 -10.69 -16.79 2.39
CA LEU A 360 -11.60 -17.07 1.27
C LEU A 360 -12.40 -15.83 0.86
N MET A 361 -12.84 -15.01 1.81
CA MET A 361 -13.49 -13.73 1.50
C MET A 361 -12.50 -12.71 0.91
N ARG A 362 -11.22 -12.77 1.32
CA ARG A 362 -10.15 -11.98 0.69
C ARG A 362 -9.93 -12.41 -0.76
N ALA A 363 -9.90 -13.70 -1.05
CA ALA A 363 -9.84 -14.22 -2.42
C ALA A 363 -11.05 -13.76 -3.24
N TYR A 364 -12.25 -13.76 -2.65
CA TYR A 364 -13.46 -13.29 -3.33
C TYR A 364 -13.34 -11.81 -3.73
N MET A 365 -12.86 -10.97 -2.81
CA MET A 365 -12.60 -9.56 -3.11
C MET A 365 -11.51 -9.39 -4.18
N TYR A 366 -10.47 -10.23 -4.19
CA TYR A 366 -9.47 -10.19 -5.27
C TYR A 366 -10.10 -10.48 -6.62
N VAL A 367 -10.98 -11.49 -6.75
CA VAL A 367 -11.66 -11.78 -8.02
C VAL A 367 -12.59 -10.65 -8.44
N TYR A 368 -13.57 -10.32 -7.59
CA TYR A 368 -14.71 -9.49 -8.00
C TYR A 368 -14.47 -8.01 -7.75
N GLY A 369 -13.83 -7.65 -6.65
CA GLY A 369 -13.59 -6.24 -6.31
C GLY A 369 -12.38 -5.65 -7.02
N TYR A 370 -11.27 -6.39 -7.07
CA TYR A 370 -10.00 -5.86 -7.57
C TYR A 370 -9.61 -6.37 -8.96
N HIS A 371 -10.33 -7.36 -9.51
CA HIS A 371 -9.96 -8.00 -10.78
C HIS A 371 -8.55 -8.62 -10.78
N GLN A 372 -8.15 -9.18 -9.64
CA GLN A 372 -6.83 -9.78 -9.39
C GLN A 372 -6.94 -11.29 -9.33
N LEU A 373 -7.26 -11.90 -10.47
CA LEU A 373 -7.48 -13.35 -10.56
C LEU A 373 -6.26 -14.14 -10.08
N ARG A 374 -5.05 -13.71 -10.46
CA ARG A 374 -3.81 -14.35 -10.02
C ARG A 374 -3.61 -14.31 -8.51
N SER A 375 -3.86 -13.17 -7.88
CA SER A 375 -3.77 -13.04 -6.42
C SER A 375 -4.80 -13.91 -5.69
N ALA A 376 -6.01 -14.02 -6.23
CA ALA A 376 -7.02 -14.93 -5.71
C ALA A 376 -6.59 -16.40 -5.83
N TYR A 377 -6.08 -16.80 -6.99
CA TYR A 377 -5.60 -18.17 -7.23
C TYR A 377 -4.43 -18.55 -6.33
N ASP A 378 -3.40 -17.70 -6.26
CA ASP A 378 -2.22 -17.93 -5.42
C ASP A 378 -2.64 -18.06 -3.94
N LEU A 379 -3.55 -17.21 -3.46
CA LEU A 379 -4.08 -17.29 -2.10
C LEU A 379 -4.85 -18.60 -1.88
N VAL A 380 -5.86 -18.92 -2.70
CA VAL A 380 -6.70 -20.13 -2.53
C VAL A 380 -5.88 -21.41 -2.57
N THR A 381 -4.86 -21.47 -3.43
CA THR A 381 -3.93 -22.61 -3.55
C THR A 381 -3.05 -22.71 -2.31
N SER A 382 -2.57 -21.59 -1.76
CA SER A 382 -1.72 -21.58 -0.57
C SER A 382 -2.41 -22.10 0.69
N LEU A 383 -3.75 -22.06 0.74
CA LEU A 383 -4.55 -22.52 1.88
C LEU A 383 -4.56 -24.05 2.03
N LYS A 384 -4.21 -24.82 0.98
CA LYS A 384 -4.14 -26.30 1.01
C LYS A 384 -5.41 -26.98 1.58
N LEU A 385 -6.59 -26.41 1.32
CA LEU A 385 -7.86 -27.00 1.76
C LEU A 385 -8.15 -28.29 0.99
N PRO A 386 -8.87 -29.27 1.58
CA PRO A 386 -9.29 -30.49 0.88
C PRO A 386 -10.10 -30.18 -0.39
N ASP A 387 -10.22 -31.16 -1.29
CA ASP A 387 -10.97 -31.01 -2.55
C ASP A 387 -12.48 -30.89 -2.31
N ALA A 388 -12.99 -31.62 -1.31
CA ALA A 388 -14.38 -31.60 -0.91
C ALA A 388 -14.63 -30.57 0.20
N VAL A 389 -14.68 -29.27 -0.16
CA VAL A 389 -15.07 -28.21 0.78
C VAL A 389 -16.58 -28.01 0.77
N CYS A 390 -17.20 -27.92 1.96
CA CYS A 390 -18.64 -27.68 2.16
C CYS A 390 -19.59 -28.72 1.53
N ARG A 391 -19.09 -29.88 1.06
CA ARG A 391 -19.94 -30.91 0.42
C ARG A 391 -20.87 -31.61 1.41
N ASP A 392 -20.44 -31.78 2.65
CA ASP A 392 -21.18 -32.50 3.70
C ASP A 392 -22.06 -31.58 4.56
N CYS A 393 -22.17 -30.30 4.20
CA CYS A 393 -23.04 -29.34 4.89
C CYS A 393 -24.39 -29.25 4.18
N GLU A 394 -25.49 -29.59 4.86
CA GLU A 394 -26.84 -29.39 4.34
C GLU A 394 -27.16 -27.90 4.12
N SER A 395 -26.72 -27.06 5.07
CA SER A 395 -26.78 -25.60 4.97
C SER A 395 -25.55 -24.97 5.63
N CYS A 396 -25.26 -23.71 5.31
CA CYS A 396 -24.15 -22.99 5.93
C CYS A 396 -24.63 -22.28 7.20
N PRO A 397 -24.14 -22.67 8.39
CA PRO A 397 -24.55 -22.05 9.65
C PRO A 397 -23.93 -20.67 9.89
N VAL A 398 -23.06 -20.18 8.99
CA VAL A 398 -22.30 -18.95 9.20
C VAL A 398 -23.19 -17.72 8.92
N ALA A 399 -23.59 -17.04 9.99
CA ALA A 399 -24.14 -15.69 9.95
C ALA A 399 -22.98 -14.67 9.91
N CYS A 400 -22.64 -14.19 8.72
CA CYS A 400 -21.61 -13.17 8.58
C CYS A 400 -22.06 -11.86 9.21
N ALA A 401 -21.22 -11.28 10.07
CA ALA A 401 -21.48 -9.96 10.63
C ALA A 401 -21.75 -8.93 9.53
N HIS A 402 -21.08 -9.00 8.38
CA HIS A 402 -21.25 -8.03 7.29
C HIS A 402 -22.30 -8.44 6.24
N GLY A 403 -23.14 -9.44 6.53
CA GLY A 403 -24.22 -9.86 5.63
C GLY A 403 -23.78 -10.68 4.42
N PHE A 404 -22.54 -11.16 4.37
CA PHE A 404 -22.09 -12.00 3.26
C PHE A 404 -22.79 -13.36 3.26
N ASN A 405 -23.23 -13.79 2.08
CA ASN A 405 -23.50 -15.19 1.80
C ASN A 405 -22.18 -15.97 1.71
N VAL A 406 -21.67 -16.42 2.85
CA VAL A 406 -20.35 -17.07 2.95
C VAL A 406 -20.28 -18.33 2.11
N ALA A 407 -21.35 -19.12 2.08
CA ALA A 407 -21.39 -20.37 1.31
C ALA A 407 -21.20 -20.14 -0.19
N GLU A 408 -21.95 -19.20 -0.76
CA GLU A 408 -21.87 -18.84 -2.18
C GLU A 408 -20.48 -18.29 -2.54
N ARG A 409 -19.97 -17.36 -1.73
CA ARG A 409 -18.65 -16.77 -1.98
C ARG A 409 -17.52 -17.78 -1.91
N ILE A 410 -17.58 -18.75 -0.99
CA ILE A 410 -16.62 -19.86 -0.92
C ILE A 410 -16.71 -20.72 -2.18
N LYS A 411 -17.92 -21.10 -2.61
CA LYS A 411 -18.12 -21.88 -3.84
C LYS A 411 -17.53 -21.18 -5.06
N ASP A 412 -17.72 -19.87 -5.18
CA ASP A 412 -17.19 -19.09 -6.30
C ASP A 412 -15.67 -19.12 -6.39
N VAL A 413 -14.96 -18.90 -5.28
CA VAL A 413 -13.49 -18.80 -5.31
C VAL A 413 -12.79 -20.15 -5.33
N LEU A 414 -13.41 -21.22 -4.83
CA LEU A 414 -12.79 -22.54 -4.85
C LEU A 414 -12.69 -23.13 -6.26
N ARG A 415 -13.58 -22.72 -7.18
CA ARG A 415 -13.52 -23.10 -8.60
C ARG A 415 -12.22 -22.66 -9.27
N LEU A 416 -11.51 -21.67 -8.73
CA LEU A 416 -10.20 -21.27 -9.24
C LEU A 416 -9.18 -22.40 -9.21
N ARG A 417 -9.34 -23.40 -8.34
CA ARG A 417 -8.46 -24.59 -8.27
C ARG A 417 -8.57 -25.48 -9.49
N GLU A 418 -9.69 -25.40 -10.20
CA GLU A 418 -9.97 -26.19 -11.40
C GLU A 418 -9.50 -25.47 -12.68
N VAL A 419 -9.12 -24.19 -12.57
CA VAL A 419 -8.66 -23.38 -13.70
C VAL A 419 -7.16 -23.62 -13.89
N PRO A 420 -6.70 -24.10 -15.06
CA PRO A 420 -5.27 -24.24 -15.34
C PRO A 420 -4.56 -22.87 -15.27
N LEU A 421 -3.34 -22.87 -14.73
CA LEU A 421 -2.60 -21.64 -14.45
C LEU A 421 -2.42 -20.73 -15.68
N ASP A 422 -2.33 -21.33 -16.88
CA ASP A 422 -2.17 -20.60 -18.14
C ASP A 422 -3.37 -19.69 -18.49
N PHE A 423 -4.55 -19.96 -17.89
CA PHE A 423 -5.75 -19.12 -18.07
C PHE A 423 -5.92 -18.05 -16.99
N ILE A 424 -4.96 -17.94 -16.06
CA ILE A 424 -4.98 -17.01 -14.91
C ILE A 424 -3.97 -15.86 -15.09
N ALA A 425 -3.29 -15.82 -16.25
CA ALA A 425 -2.19 -14.91 -16.56
C ALA A 425 -2.52 -13.42 -16.36
#